data_AF-A0A9X2M520-F1
#
_entry.id   AF-A0A9X2M520-F1
#
_cell.length_a   1.000
_cell.length_b   1.000
_cell.length_c   1.000
_cell.angle_alpha   90.00
_cell.angle_beta   90.00
_cell.angle_gamma   90.00
#
_symmetry.space_group_name_H-M   'P 1'
#
loop_
_entity.id
_entity.type
_entity.pdbx_description
1 polymer ?
#
loop_
_entity_poly.entity_id
_entity_poly.type
_entity_poly.pdbx_seq_one_letter_code
_entity_poly.pdbx_strand_id
1 'polypeptide(L)'
;MRDRSRAPRGETHAATLILECLERSGKKYDVHEVLGLLSRQQDASKALVTIQRAAQLVFVGATRPTHLLAFAAHRTRAERYVEAMTARGWSIHDIHLR
;
A
#
# COMPACT_ATOMS: atom_id res chain seq x y z
N MET A 1 -4.48 19.70 22.84
CA MET A 1 -3.46 20.12 21.86
C MET A 1 -3.32 18.97 20.85
N ARG A 2 -3.88 19.10 19.64
CA ARG A 2 -3.83 18.03 18.62
C ARG A 2 -2.60 18.26 17.76
N ASP A 3 -1.59 17.43 17.93
CA ASP A 3 -0.47 17.37 16.99
C ASP A 3 -0.99 16.76 15.68
N ARG A 4 -1.20 17.61 14.68
CA ARG A 4 -1.38 17.19 13.29
C ARG A 4 -0.02 17.33 12.63
N SER A 5 0.79 16.28 12.70
CA SER A 5 2.04 16.21 11.96
C SER A 5 1.73 16.31 10.47
N ARG A 6 2.06 17.47 9.91
CA ARG A 6 1.95 17.74 8.48
C ARG A 6 3.13 17.02 7.83
N ALA A 7 2.90 15.87 7.22
CA ALA A 7 3.94 15.16 6.49
C ALA A 7 4.60 16.13 5.49
N PRO A 8 5.92 16.37 5.57
CA PRO A 8 6.60 17.34 4.73
C PRO A 8 6.50 16.88 3.27
N ARG A 9 6.02 17.77 2.40
CA ARG A 9 6.09 17.58 0.94
C ARG A 9 7.53 17.85 0.53
N GLY A 10 8.33 16.81 0.31
CA GLY A 10 9.67 16.92 -0.26
C GLY A 10 10.78 16.16 0.49
N GLU A 11 10.53 15.66 1.70
CA GLU A 11 11.53 14.87 2.42
C GLU A 11 11.56 13.42 1.92
N THR A 12 12.73 13.02 1.41
CA THR A 12 13.04 11.61 1.16
C THR A 12 13.37 10.96 2.50
N HIS A 13 12.84 9.76 2.71
CA HIS A 13 13.05 9.01 3.96
C HIS A 13 13.71 7.67 3.61
N ALA A 14 14.38 7.03 4.56
CA ALA A 14 15.02 5.73 4.28
C ALA A 14 13.97 4.66 3.93
N ALA A 15 12.83 4.66 4.63
CA ALA A 15 11.78 3.67 4.47
C ALA A 15 10.37 4.28 4.47
N THR A 16 9.42 3.61 3.81
CA THR A 16 7.99 3.90 3.91
C THR A 16 7.21 2.61 4.10
N LEU A 17 6.36 2.58 5.14
CA LEU A 17 5.41 1.50 5.40
C LEU A 17 3.98 1.99 5.13
N ILE A 18 3.30 1.35 4.18
CA ILE A 18 1.90 1.60 3.86
C ILE A 18 1.06 0.51 4.53
N LEU A 19 0.29 0.91 5.53
CA LEU A 19 -0.57 0.04 6.32
C LEU A 19 -1.99 0.02 5.76
N GLU A 20 -2.56 -1.18 5.67
CA GLU A 20 -4.00 -1.34 5.43
C GLU A 20 -4.79 -0.86 6.64
N CYS A 21 -5.33 0.35 6.54
CA CYS A 21 -6.23 0.91 7.55
C CYS A 21 -7.67 0.52 7.24
N LEU A 22 -8.34 -0.11 8.20
CA LEU A 22 -9.79 -0.28 8.19
C LEU A 22 -10.47 1.09 8.34
N GLU A 23 -11.28 1.49 7.36
CA GLU A 23 -12.22 2.60 7.56
C GLU A 23 -13.19 2.24 8.71
N ARG A 24 -13.66 3.23 9.49
CA ARG A 24 -14.65 3.04 10.57
C ARG A 24 -15.93 2.30 10.13
N SER A 25 -16.23 2.29 8.82
CA SER A 25 -17.37 1.60 8.20
C SER A 25 -17.12 0.12 7.90
N GLY A 26 -15.88 -0.37 8.01
CA GLY A 26 -15.49 -1.75 7.70
C GLY A 26 -15.45 -2.12 6.21
N LYS A 27 -15.71 -1.17 5.29
CA LYS A 27 -16.05 -1.49 3.90
C LYS A 27 -15.05 -1.07 2.82
N LYS A 28 -13.99 -0.30 3.14
CA LYS A 28 -12.98 0.13 2.15
C LYS A 28 -11.59 -0.36 2.52
N TYR A 29 -10.95 -1.04 1.56
CA TYR A 29 -9.64 -1.68 1.69
C TYR A 29 -8.68 -1.09 0.65
N ASP A 30 -8.19 0.12 0.91
CA ASP A 30 -7.41 0.89 -0.05
C ASP A 30 -6.12 0.16 -0.48
N VAL A 31 -5.47 -0.58 0.43
CA VAL A 31 -4.22 -1.31 0.12
C VAL A 31 -4.48 -2.57 -0.70
N HIS A 32 -5.57 -3.30 -0.42
CA HIS A 32 -5.92 -4.51 -1.16
C HIS A 32 -6.22 -4.24 -2.64
N GLU A 33 -6.95 -3.16 -2.92
CA GLU A 33 -7.24 -2.75 -4.31
C GLU A 33 -5.96 -2.34 -5.05
N VAL A 34 -5.04 -1.65 -4.36
CA VAL A 34 -3.75 -1.27 -4.94
C VAL A 34 -2.84 -2.49 -5.16
N LEU A 35 -2.82 -3.47 -4.25
CA LEU A 35 -2.13 -4.75 -4.47
C LEU A 35 -2.68 -5.47 -5.72
N GLY A 36 -3.98 -5.35 -5.99
CA GLY A 36 -4.60 -5.82 -7.24
C GLY A 36 -4.04 -5.13 -8.48
N LEU A 37 -3.87 -3.81 -8.46
CA LEU A 37 -3.26 -3.08 -9.57
C LEU A 37 -1.77 -3.44 -9.75
N LEU A 38 -1.03 -3.49 -8.64
CA LEU A 38 0.40 -3.81 -8.63
C LEU A 38 0.67 -5.23 -9.11
N SER A 39 -0.16 -6.21 -8.72
CA SER A 39 -0.01 -7.61 -9.14
C SER A 39 -0.32 -7.82 -10.63
N ARG A 40 -1.24 -7.05 -11.22
CA ARG A 40 -1.75 -7.27 -12.60
C ARG A 40 -1.21 -6.34 -13.69
N GLN A 41 -0.39 -5.33 -13.36
CA GLN A 41 -0.05 -4.24 -14.29
C GLN A 41 -1.29 -3.61 -14.96
N GLN A 42 -2.40 -3.52 -14.25
CA GLN A 42 -3.57 -2.84 -14.81
C GLN A 42 -3.33 -1.33 -14.82
N ASP A 43 -3.74 -0.71 -15.92
CA ASP A 43 -3.73 0.74 -16.05
C ASP A 43 -4.68 1.35 -15.01
N ALA A 44 -4.11 2.10 -14.06
CA ALA A 44 -4.85 2.75 -12.99
C ALA A 44 -5.91 3.73 -13.53
N SER A 45 -5.72 4.27 -14.76
CA SER A 45 -6.70 5.16 -15.39
C SER A 45 -8.03 4.48 -15.70
N LYS A 46 -8.04 3.13 -15.80
CA LYS A 46 -9.24 2.32 -16.03
C LYS A 46 -9.89 1.81 -14.74
N ALA A 47 -9.28 2.07 -13.59
CA ALA A 47 -9.81 1.66 -12.29
C ALA A 47 -10.90 2.62 -11.78
N LEU A 48 -11.71 2.17 -10.82
CA LEU A 48 -12.69 3.03 -10.14
C LEU A 48 -12.00 4.24 -9.48
N VAL A 49 -12.71 5.38 -9.38
CA VAL A 49 -12.17 6.64 -8.82
C VAL A 49 -11.63 6.47 -7.39
N THR A 50 -12.21 5.57 -6.59
CA THR A 50 -11.70 5.22 -5.25
C THR A 50 -10.34 4.53 -5.32
N ILE A 51 -10.18 3.57 -6.23
CA ILE A 51 -8.92 2.87 -6.47
C ILE A 51 -7.86 3.85 -6.98
N GLN A 52 -8.24 4.78 -7.86
CA GLN A 52 -7.33 5.82 -8.36
C GLN A 52 -6.81 6.72 -7.22
N ARG A 53 -7.67 7.13 -6.28
CA ARG A 53 -7.25 7.91 -5.11
C ARG A 53 -6.32 7.12 -4.20
N ALA A 54 -6.63 5.84 -3.95
CA ALA A 54 -5.75 4.95 -3.19
C ALA A 54 -4.40 4.79 -3.89
N ALA A 55 -4.40 4.58 -5.21
CA ALA A 55 -3.20 4.46 -6.02
C ALA A 55 -2.36 5.75 -6.02
N GLN A 56 -2.98 6.94 -6.04
CA GLN A 56 -2.27 8.21 -5.91
C GLN A 56 -1.60 8.36 -4.54
N LEU A 57 -2.29 7.99 -3.45
CA LEU A 57 -1.71 8.01 -2.11
C LEU A 57 -0.54 7.04 -1.98
N VAL A 58 -0.71 5.82 -2.51
CA VAL A 58 0.36 4.82 -2.55
C VAL A 58 1.51 5.30 -3.42
N PHE A 59 1.27 5.89 -4.58
CA PHE A 59 2.31 6.42 -5.46
C PHE A 59 3.14 7.50 -4.77
N VAL A 60 2.50 8.44 -4.08
CA VAL A 60 3.21 9.49 -3.33
C VAL A 60 4.03 8.89 -2.18
N GLY A 61 3.52 7.86 -1.50
CA GLY A 61 4.27 7.14 -0.47
C GLY A 61 5.41 6.31 -1.05
N ALA A 62 5.21 5.67 -2.19
CA ALA A 62 6.14 4.74 -2.84
C ALA A 62 7.32 5.42 -3.52
N THR A 63 7.18 6.68 -3.93
CA THR A 63 8.21 7.44 -4.67
C THR A 63 9.14 8.25 -3.77
N ARG A 64 8.88 8.27 -2.46
CA ARG A 64 9.71 8.99 -1.47
C ARG A 64 10.78 8.15 -0.75
N PRO A 65 10.64 6.84 -0.52
CA PRO A 65 11.68 6.07 0.15
C PRO A 65 12.85 5.80 -0.78
N THR A 66 14.06 5.83 -0.22
CA THR A 66 15.29 5.53 -0.96
C THR A 66 15.81 4.11 -0.77
N HIS A 67 15.43 3.44 0.33
CA HIS A 67 15.96 2.11 0.65
C HIS A 67 14.86 1.04 0.77
N LEU A 68 13.70 1.37 1.34
CA LEU A 68 12.66 0.38 1.60
C LEU A 68 11.25 0.91 1.38
N LEU A 69 10.47 0.17 0.60
CA LEU A 69 9.02 0.33 0.51
C LEU A 69 8.37 -0.97 0.99
N ALA A 70 7.47 -0.87 1.95
CA ALA A 70 6.74 -2.01 2.50
C ALA A 70 5.23 -1.76 2.48
N PHE A 71 4.49 -2.82 2.15
CA PHE A 71 3.03 -2.87 2.30
C PHE A 71 2.70 -3.87 3.40
N ALA A 72 1.83 -3.47 4.33
CA ALA A 72 1.29 -4.36 5.34
C ALA A 72 -0.22 -4.48 5.13
N ALA A 73 -0.66 -5.71 4.83
CA ALA A 73 -2.05 -6.04 4.58
C ALA A 73 -2.42 -7.33 5.33
N HIS A 74 -3.70 -7.51 5.61
CA HIS A 74 -4.16 -8.72 6.29
C HIS A 74 -3.97 -9.96 5.41
N ARG A 75 -3.46 -11.05 6.01
CA ARG A 75 -3.07 -12.28 5.30
C ARG A 75 -4.15 -12.79 4.35
N THR A 76 -5.38 -12.95 4.83
CA THR A 76 -6.51 -13.48 4.02
C THR A 76 -6.84 -12.63 2.79
N ARG A 77 -6.49 -11.34 2.79
CA ARG A 77 -6.72 -10.43 1.67
C ARG A 77 -5.52 -10.38 0.74
N ALA A 78 -4.31 -10.52 1.26
CA ALA A 78 -3.08 -10.48 0.48
C ALA A 78 -2.77 -11.82 -0.21
N GLU A 79 -3.24 -12.94 0.32
CA GLU A 79 -2.91 -14.30 -0.11
C GLU A 79 -3.00 -14.52 -1.63
N ARG A 80 -4.09 -14.05 -2.25
CA ARG A 80 -4.31 -14.18 -3.70
C ARG A 80 -3.29 -13.42 -4.58
N TYR A 81 -2.50 -12.54 -4.00
CA TYR A 81 -1.49 -11.72 -4.69
C TYR A 81 -0.06 -12.14 -4.36
N VAL A 82 0.16 -13.03 -3.38
CA VAL A 82 1.49 -13.41 -2.89
C VAL A 82 2.36 -13.93 -4.02
N GLU A 83 1.86 -14.88 -4.82
CA GLU A 83 2.60 -15.47 -5.93
C GLU A 83 2.98 -14.40 -6.97
N ALA A 84 2.00 -13.59 -7.40
CA ALA A 84 2.23 -12.54 -8.38
C ALA A 84 3.19 -11.45 -7.87
N MET A 85 3.15 -11.09 -6.59
CA MET A 85 4.06 -10.12 -6.00
C MET A 85 5.48 -10.69 -5.87
N THR A 86 5.60 -11.95 -5.46
CA THR A 86 6.88 -12.67 -5.35
C THR A 86 7.56 -12.78 -6.72
N ALA A 87 6.81 -13.17 -7.75
CA ALA A 87 7.29 -13.22 -9.15
C ALA A 87 7.80 -11.87 -9.66
N ARG A 88 7.42 -10.77 -9.00
CA ARG A 88 7.78 -9.39 -9.34
C ARG A 88 8.87 -8.81 -8.43
N GLY A 89 9.52 -9.67 -7.64
CA GLY A 89 10.68 -9.30 -6.81
C GLY A 89 10.33 -8.75 -5.43
N TRP A 90 9.08 -8.83 -4.99
CA TRP A 90 8.71 -8.44 -3.62
C TRP A 90 9.11 -9.53 -2.62
N SER A 91 9.70 -9.12 -1.50
CA SER A 91 9.92 -10.00 -0.34
C SER A 91 8.67 -10.02 0.53
N ILE A 92 8.13 -11.22 0.79
CA ILE A 92 6.90 -11.41 1.57
C ILE A 92 7.27 -11.95 2.96
N HIS A 93 6.78 -11.29 4.01
CA HIS A 93 7.03 -11.68 5.40
C HIS A 93 5.70 -11.83 6.14
N ASP A 94 5.41 -13.04 6.63
CA ASP A 94 4.29 -13.30 7.53
C ASP A 94 4.66 -12.88 8.95
N ILE A 95 3.99 -11.85 9.47
CA ILE A 95 4.19 -11.36 10.83
C ILE A 95 3.15 -12.02 11.75
N HIS A 96 3.63 -12.83 12.69
CA HIS A 96 2.83 -13.39 13.78
C HIS A 96 3.20 -12.67 15.07
N LEU A 97 2.21 -12.13 15.79
CA LEU A 97 2.42 -11.66 17.16
C LEU A 97 2.63 -12.89 18.05
N ARG A 98 3.78 -12.92 18.74
CA ARG A 98 4.10 -13.92 19.77
C ARG A 98 3.52 -13.51 21.11
#